data_AF-A0A6P8ZSW9-F1
#
_entry.id   AF-A0A6P8ZSW9-F1
#
_cell.length_a   1.000
_cell.length_b   1.000
_cell.length_c   1.000
_cell.angle_alpha   90.00
_cell.angle_beta   90.00
_cell.angle_gamma   90.00
#
_symmetry.space_group_name_H-M   'P 1'
#
loop_
_entity.id
_entity.type
_entity.pdbx_description
1 polymer ?
#
loop_
_entity_poly.entity_id
_entity_poly.type
_entity_poly.pdbx_seq_one_letter_code
_entity_poly.pdbx_strand_id
1 'polypeptide(L)'
;MRLTLALLFEKLPNGNIFRGKHKLNPKIRNWMKRETLADIQREEANMQILRHHYLTKQEVKGYRYDMGLEREFVRSKIELRRKNFPANIYLEDRMGRLRIKDSWEKYFD
;
A
#
# COMPACT_ATOMS: atom_id res chain seq x y z
N MET A 1 -49.27 -18.90 17.53
CA MET A 1 -49.06 -17.44 17.66
C MET A 1 -47.58 -17.12 17.51
N ARG A 2 -47.19 -16.35 16.49
CA ARG A 2 -45.78 -16.04 16.16
C ARG A 2 -45.29 -14.68 16.70
N LEU A 3 -46.11 -13.97 17.49
CA LEU A 3 -45.82 -12.62 17.99
C LEU A 3 -44.89 -12.60 19.22
N THR A 4 -44.78 -13.70 19.95
CA THR A 4 -43.91 -13.81 21.13
C THR A 4 -42.42 -13.79 20.78
N LEU A 5 -42.06 -14.28 19.59
CA LEU A 5 -40.68 -14.36 19.12
C LEU A 5 -40.09 -12.98 18.79
N ALA A 6 -40.93 -12.04 18.32
CA ALA A 6 -40.52 -10.67 18.02
C ALA A 6 -40.22 -9.83 19.28
N LEU A 7 -40.84 -10.16 20.41
CA LEU A 7 -40.65 -9.48 21.69
C LEU A 7 -39.42 -9.96 22.48
N LEU A 8 -38.79 -11.07 22.04
CA LEU A 8 -37.60 -11.64 22.66
C LEU A 8 -36.28 -11.00 22.19
N PHE A 9 -36.32 -10.20 21.11
CA PHE A 9 -35.15 -9.46 20.65
C PHE A 9 -34.99 -8.17 21.46
N GLU A 10 -33.82 -7.96 22.05
CA GLU A 10 -33.50 -6.74 22.80
C GLU A 10 -33.76 -5.49 21.94
N LYS A 11 -34.44 -4.49 22.51
CA LYS A 11 -34.71 -3.22 21.83
C LYS A 11 -33.38 -2.47 21.61
N LEU A 12 -32.87 -2.51 20.39
CA LEU A 12 -31.77 -1.67 19.94
C LEU A 12 -32.24 -0.22 19.78
N PRO A 13 -31.36 0.78 19.96
CA PRO A 13 -31.73 2.17 19.74
C PRO A 13 -32.15 2.42 18.30
N ASN A 14 -33.19 3.24 18.10
CA ASN A 14 -33.68 3.60 16.78
C ASN A 14 -32.62 4.39 16.00
N GLY A 15 -32.34 3.97 14.76
CA GLY A 15 -31.35 4.62 13.88
C GLY A 15 -29.98 3.95 13.91
N ASN A 16 -28.91 4.72 13.70
CA ASN A 16 -27.55 4.17 13.65
C ASN A 16 -27.06 3.82 15.06
N ILE A 17 -26.82 2.54 15.32
CA ILE A 17 -26.42 2.03 16.64
C ILE A 17 -25.04 2.53 17.13
N PHE A 18 -24.16 2.99 16.25
CA PHE A 18 -22.79 3.42 16.62
C PHE A 18 -22.59 4.94 16.65
N ARG A 19 -23.58 5.73 16.23
CA ARG A 19 -23.45 7.19 16.04
C ARG A 19 -24.72 7.93 16.43
N GLY A 20 -24.60 9.20 16.81
CA GLY A 20 -25.75 10.04 17.19
C GLY A 20 -26.09 10.00 18.69
N LYS A 21 -27.27 10.52 19.05
CA LYS A 21 -27.71 10.74 20.45
C LYS A 21 -28.00 9.44 21.20
N HIS A 22 -28.70 8.50 20.55
CA HIS A 22 -29.07 7.22 21.13
C HIS A 22 -28.23 6.12 20.45
N LYS A 23 -27.07 5.83 21.03
CA LYS A 23 -26.11 4.84 20.53
C LYS A 23 -25.85 3.75 21.57
N LEU A 24 -25.41 2.59 21.11
CA LEU A 24 -24.95 1.52 21.98
C LEU A 24 -23.58 1.90 22.53
N ASN A 25 -23.49 2.12 23.84
CA ASN A 25 -22.22 2.40 24.49
C ASN A 25 -21.43 1.09 24.66
N PRO A 26 -20.24 0.94 24.04
CA PRO A 26 -19.44 -0.26 24.20
C PRO A 26 -18.97 -0.37 25.65
N LYS A 27 -19.22 -1.52 26.28
CA LYS A 27 -18.73 -1.80 27.63
C LYS A 27 -17.27 -2.24 27.56
N ILE A 28 -16.40 -1.58 28.31
CA ILE A 28 -15.00 -1.96 28.42
C ILE A 28 -14.94 -3.28 29.21
N ARG A 29 -14.45 -4.33 28.57
CA ARG A 29 -14.26 -5.65 29.18
C ARG A 29 -12.88 -5.76 29.82
N ASN A 30 -12.71 -6.66 30.79
CA ASN A 30 -11.44 -6.84 31.49
C ASN A 30 -10.30 -7.29 30.58
N TRP A 31 -10.57 -8.07 29.53
CA TRP A 31 -9.54 -8.47 28.57
C TRP A 31 -9.01 -7.28 27.76
N MET A 32 -9.86 -6.32 27.39
CA MET A 32 -9.45 -5.09 26.70
C MET A 32 -8.48 -4.30 27.56
N LYS A 33 -8.75 -4.20 28.88
CA LYS A 33 -7.84 -3.53 29.82
C LYS A 33 -6.49 -4.23 29.91
N ARG A 34 -6.49 -5.58 29.93
CA ARG A 34 -5.25 -6.37 29.97
C ARG A 34 -4.42 -6.20 28.70
N GLU A 35 -5.08 -6.17 27.55
CA GLU A 35 -4.45 -5.93 26.25
C GLU A 35 -3.81 -4.54 26.21
N THR A 36 -4.57 -3.48 26.56
CA THR A 36 -4.02 -2.12 26.63
C THR A 36 -2.84 -2.02 27.60
N LEU A 37 -2.90 -2.71 28.74
CA LEU A 37 -1.79 -2.73 29.69
C LEU A 37 -0.54 -3.40 29.11
N ALA A 38 -0.70 -4.53 28.41
CA ALA A 38 0.39 -5.22 27.74
C ALA A 38 1.01 -4.35 26.63
N ASP A 39 0.19 -3.59 25.90
CA ASP A 39 0.65 -2.67 24.87
C ASP A 39 1.51 -1.56 25.47
N ILE A 40 1.06 -0.95 26.56
CA ILE A 40 1.82 0.08 27.29
C ILE A 40 3.17 -0.48 27.78
N GLN A 41 3.19 -1.71 28.30
CA GLN A 41 4.43 -2.36 28.73
C GLN A 41 5.41 -2.59 27.56
N ARG A 42 4.89 -2.99 26.39
CA ARG A 42 5.71 -3.13 25.17
C ARG A 42 6.25 -1.77 24.71
N GLU A 43 5.43 -0.72 24.75
CA GLU A 43 5.87 0.64 24.44
C GLU A 43 6.96 1.11 25.38
N GLU A 44 6.83 0.88 26.70
CA GLU A 44 7.85 1.26 27.67
C GLU A 44 9.18 0.54 27.42
N ALA A 45 9.14 -0.77 27.17
CA ALA A 45 10.32 -1.55 26.81
C ALA A 45 11.00 -1.02 25.53
N ASN A 46 10.20 -0.72 24.49
CA ASN A 46 10.70 -0.14 23.26
C ASN A 46 11.32 1.25 23.50
N MET A 47 10.69 2.07 24.33
CA MET A 47 11.19 3.41 24.67
C MET A 47 12.53 3.34 25.39
N GLN A 48 12.74 2.37 26.28
CA GLN A 48 14.04 2.19 26.94
C GLN A 48 15.15 1.89 25.92
N ILE A 49 14.89 1.00 24.98
CA ILE A 49 15.83 0.66 23.89
C ILE A 49 16.11 1.90 23.02
N LEU A 50 15.06 2.62 22.63
CA LEU A 50 15.18 3.76 21.73
C LEU A 50 15.80 5.00 22.38
N ARG A 51 15.84 5.11 23.72
CA ARG A 51 16.47 6.26 24.40
C ARG A 51 17.99 6.27 24.26
N HIS A 52 18.62 5.10 24.27
CA HIS A 52 20.07 4.95 24.28
C HIS A 52 20.59 4.69 22.86
N HIS A 53 20.75 5.77 22.11
CA HIS A 53 21.27 5.71 20.74
C HIS A 53 22.78 5.44 20.76
N TYR A 54 23.24 4.55 19.87
CA TYR A 54 24.67 4.24 19.74
C TYR A 54 25.48 5.37 19.10
N LEU A 55 24.90 6.05 18.09
CA LEU A 55 25.54 7.16 17.38
C LEU A 55 24.87 8.48 17.73
N THR A 56 25.68 9.53 17.81
CA THR A 56 25.20 10.90 17.92
C THR A 56 24.60 11.37 16.59
N LYS A 57 23.74 12.40 16.65
CA LYS A 57 23.14 12.99 15.46
C LYS A 57 24.17 13.51 14.45
N GLN A 58 25.34 13.93 14.92
CA GLN A 58 26.42 14.44 14.08
C GLN A 58 27.10 13.30 13.32
N GLU A 59 27.35 12.16 13.97
CA GLU A 59 27.96 10.98 13.34
C GLU A 59 27.03 10.32 12.31
N VAL A 60 25.71 10.34 12.56
CA VAL A 60 24.72 9.83 11.59
C VAL A 60 24.66 10.71 10.32
N LYS A 61 25.01 12.00 10.43
CA LYS A 61 24.97 12.94 9.31
C LYS A 61 26.10 12.64 8.33
N GLY A 62 25.81 11.88 7.27
CA GLY A 62 26.80 11.53 6.25
C GLY A 62 26.74 10.08 5.85
N TYR A 63 26.46 9.20 6.80
CA TYR A 63 26.48 7.74 6.66
C TYR A 63 25.68 7.21 5.45
N ARG A 64 24.51 7.82 5.18
CA ARG A 64 23.66 7.42 4.05
C ARG A 64 24.24 7.78 2.68
N TYR A 65 25.07 8.82 2.60
CA TYR A 65 25.74 9.21 1.36
C TYR A 65 26.90 8.24 1.06
N ASP A 66 27.63 7.81 2.09
CA ASP A 66 28.74 6.84 1.96
C ASP A 66 28.25 5.48 1.46
N MET A 67 27.07 5.04 1.92
CA MET A 67 26.46 3.79 1.45
C MET A 67 25.97 3.82 0.00
N GLY A 68 25.93 4.98 -0.66
CA GLY A 68 25.53 5.07 -2.07
C GLY A 68 24.07 4.69 -2.37
N LEU A 69 23.25 4.39 -1.35
CA LEU A 69 21.84 3.97 -1.47
C LEU A 69 21.00 4.96 -2.28
N GLU A 70 21.31 6.25 -2.17
CA GLU A 70 20.64 7.28 -2.96
C GLU A 70 20.91 7.11 -4.47
N ARG A 71 22.15 6.78 -4.85
CA ARG A 71 22.53 6.58 -6.25
C ARG A 71 21.85 5.33 -6.81
N GLU A 72 21.79 4.25 -6.04
CA GLU A 72 21.09 3.03 -6.42
C GLU A 72 19.59 3.25 -6.57
N PHE A 73 18.99 4.00 -5.65
CA PHE A 73 17.58 4.39 -5.74
C PHE A 73 17.31 5.21 -6.99
N VAL A 74 18.10 6.26 -7.26
CA VAL A 74 17.94 7.10 -8.45
C VAL A 74 18.16 6.27 -9.73
N ARG A 75 19.18 5.42 -9.76
CA ARG A 75 19.46 4.54 -10.90
C ARG A 75 18.30 3.59 -11.18
N SER A 76 17.79 2.91 -10.16
CA SER A 76 16.65 1.98 -10.33
C SER A 76 15.41 2.71 -10.85
N LYS A 77 15.14 3.95 -10.39
CA LYS A 77 14.04 4.76 -10.91
C LYS A 77 14.23 5.17 -12.36
N ILE A 78 15.45 5.55 -12.75
CA ILE A 78 15.79 5.87 -14.15
C ILE A 78 15.63 4.63 -15.04
N GLU A 79 16.14 3.47 -14.60
CA GLU A 79 16.04 2.22 -15.34
C GLU A 79 14.58 1.79 -15.51
N LEU A 80 13.75 1.93 -14.48
CA LEU A 80 12.33 1.60 -14.53
C LEU A 80 11.58 2.55 -15.49
N ARG A 81 11.93 3.84 -15.49
CA ARG A 81 11.40 4.80 -16.47
C ARG A 81 11.81 4.43 -17.91
N ARG A 82 13.06 4.02 -18.14
CA ARG A 82 13.55 3.57 -19.45
C ARG A 82 12.82 2.31 -19.93
N LYS A 83 12.64 1.32 -19.05
CA LYS A 83 11.91 0.08 -19.36
C LYS A 83 10.45 0.34 -19.73
N ASN A 84 9.82 1.31 -19.07
CA ASN A 84 8.43 1.67 -19.34
C ASN A 84 8.26 2.61 -20.55
N PHE A 85 9.36 3.10 -21.14
CA PHE A 85 9.27 3.96 -22.32
C PHE A 85 8.99 3.09 -23.55
N PRO A 86 8.04 3.49 -24.43
CA PRO A 86 7.75 2.73 -25.64
C PRO A 86 9.00 2.60 -26.52
N ALA A 87 9.17 1.43 -27.14
CA ALA A 87 10.27 1.19 -28.06
C ALA A 87 10.16 2.11 -29.29
N ASN A 88 11.32 2.41 -29.89
CA ASN A 88 11.35 3.14 -31.15
C ASN A 88 10.64 2.34 -32.24
N ILE A 89 9.82 3.01 -33.03
CA ILE A 89 9.14 2.42 -34.19
C ILE A 89 9.87 2.91 -35.44
N TYR A 90 10.39 1.99 -36.24
CA TYR A 90 11.12 2.32 -37.46
C TYR A 90 10.18 2.43 -38.67
N LEU A 91 10.61 3.14 -39.70
CA LEU A 91 9.81 3.34 -40.91
C LEU A 91 9.66 2.02 -41.67
N GLU A 92 10.71 1.21 -41.64
CA GLU A 92 10.81 -0.14 -42.21
C GLU A 92 9.72 -1.07 -41.63
N ASP A 93 9.50 -1.03 -40.31
CA ASP A 93 8.46 -1.82 -39.64
C ASP A 93 7.06 -1.47 -40.16
N ARG A 94 6.84 -0.19 -40.53
CA ARG A 94 5.56 0.28 -41.09
C ARG A 94 5.43 -0.02 -42.58
N MET A 95 6.49 0.20 -43.35
CA MET A 95 6.47 0.08 -44.81
C MET A 95 6.66 -1.35 -45.31
N GLY A 96 7.22 -2.26 -44.50
CA GLY A 96 7.41 -3.67 -44.87
C GLY A 96 6.11 -4.38 -45.25
N ARG A 97 4.98 -3.94 -44.70
CA ARG A 97 3.65 -4.47 -45.03
C ARG A 97 3.21 -4.21 -46.48
N LEU A 98 3.79 -3.22 -47.15
CA LEU A 98 3.46 -2.89 -48.54
C LEU A 98 3.97 -3.96 -49.53
N ARG A 99 5.01 -4.73 -49.15
CA ARG A 99 5.61 -5.79 -49.97
C ARG A 99 4.77 -7.06 -50.06
N ILE A 100 3.68 -7.19 -49.30
CA ILE A 100 2.82 -8.39 -49.27
C ILE A 100 2.21 -8.69 -50.65
N LYS A 101 2.06 -7.68 -51.50
CA LYS A 101 1.52 -7.81 -52.86
C LYS A 101 2.57 -7.71 -53.96
N ASP A 102 3.86 -7.65 -53.63
CA ASP A 102 4.93 -7.72 -54.63
C ASP A 102 4.92 -9.12 -55.25
N SER A 103 4.35 -9.23 -56.44
CA SER A 103 4.30 -10.44 -57.25
C SER A 103 4.78 -10.08 -58.65
N TRP A 104 5.78 -10.83 -59.12
CA TRP A 104 6.41 -10.60 -60.42
C TRP A 104 5.54 -11.05 -61.61
N GLU A 105 4.57 -11.94 -61.39
CA GLU A 105 3.82 -12.62 -62.47
C GLU A 105 2.45 -12.00 -62.78
N LYS A 106 1.93 -11.10 -61.95
CA LYS A 106 0.54 -10.57 -62.08
C LYS A 106 0.27 -9.60 -63.24
N TYR A 107 1.29 -9.23 -64.01
CA TYR A 107 1.19 -8.23 -65.08
C TYR A 107 1.14 -8.83 -66.50
N PHE A 108 1.13 -10.16 -66.62
CA PHE A 108 1.04 -10.86 -67.90
C PHE A 108 -0.18 -11.79 -67.90
N ASP A 109 -1.38 -11.21 -68.04
CA ASP A 109 -2.62 -11.86 -68.51
C ASP A 109 -3.57 -10.76 -69.03
#